data_AF-A0A542YRT9-F1
#
_entry.id   AF-A0A542YRT9-F1
#
_cell.length_a   1.000
_cell.length_b   1.000
_cell.length_c   1.000
_cell.angle_alpha   90.00
_cell.angle_beta   90.00
_cell.angle_gamma   90.00
#
_symmetry.space_group_name_H-M   'P 1'
#
loop_
_entity.id
_entity.type
_entity.pdbx_description
1 polymer ?
#
loop_
_entity_poly.entity_id
_entity_poly.type
_entity_poly.pdbx_seq_one_letter_code
_entity_poly.pdbx_strand_id
1 'polypeptide(L)'
;MSSLSVNPDQVWAAAQELRAIVLEIDAVAQAVSRALHGAAAGAGQHALAEAARVAGGRWDRAVRETGQAGQALARLTGVAAEGYHLAEELARRGTTPTRTPVR
;
A
#
# COMPACT_ATOMS: atom_id res chain seq x y z
N MET A 1 9.47 21.49 -23.11
CA MET A 1 9.01 20.29 -22.37
C MET A 1 9.49 20.42 -20.94
N SER A 2 8.59 20.66 -19.98
CA SER A 2 8.96 20.71 -18.57
C SER A 2 9.40 19.31 -18.14
N SER A 3 10.66 19.16 -17.71
CA SER A 3 11.12 17.90 -17.14
C SER A 3 10.35 17.66 -15.84
N LEU A 4 9.51 16.63 -15.82
CA LEU A 4 8.95 16.10 -14.59
C LEU A 4 10.11 15.58 -13.74
N SER A 5 10.59 16.42 -12.82
CA SER A 5 11.52 16.01 -11.78
C SER A 5 10.72 15.24 -10.74
N VAL A 6 10.93 13.94 -10.68
CA VAL A 6 10.35 13.08 -9.63
C VAL A 6 11.24 13.20 -8.41
N ASN A 7 10.67 13.64 -7.28
CA ASN A 7 11.40 13.72 -6.01
C ASN A 7 11.32 12.33 -5.31
N PRO A 8 12.45 11.62 -5.12
CA PRO A 8 12.47 10.29 -4.51
C PRO A 8 11.93 10.28 -3.06
N ASP A 9 12.14 11.35 -2.30
CA ASP A 9 11.64 11.46 -0.93
C ASP A 9 10.10 11.52 -0.90
N GLN A 10 9.49 12.21 -1.87
CA GLN A 10 8.03 12.26 -2.01
C GLN A 10 7.46 10.89 -2.41
N VAL A 11 8.15 10.15 -3.28
CA VAL A 11 7.72 8.78 -3.65
C VAL A 11 7.84 7.85 -2.46
N TRP A 12 8.89 7.98 -1.64
CA TRP A 12 9.04 7.19 -0.42
C TRP A 12 7.97 7.51 0.63
N ALA A 13 7.68 8.81 0.84
CA ALA A 13 6.59 9.24 1.72
C ALA A 13 5.24 8.68 1.27
N ALA A 14 4.94 8.73 -0.03
CA ALA A 14 3.73 8.15 -0.59
C ALA A 14 3.65 6.62 -0.38
N ALA A 15 4.77 5.89 -0.47
CA ALA A 15 4.81 4.47 -0.18
C ALA A 15 4.46 4.16 1.29
N GLN A 16 4.93 5.00 2.23
CA GLN A 16 4.63 4.85 3.66
C GLN A 16 3.19 5.22 3.99
N GLU A 17 2.67 6.29 3.42
CA GLU A 17 1.26 6.66 3.54
C GLU A 17 0.35 5.54 3.02
N LEU A 18 0.67 4.97 1.85
CA LEU A 18 -0.09 3.86 1.30
C LEU A 18 -0.06 2.63 2.22
N ARG A 19 1.08 2.36 2.86
CA ARG A 19 1.21 1.27 3.83
C ARG A 19 0.35 1.52 5.09
N ALA A 20 0.32 2.74 5.60
CA ALA A 20 -0.50 3.12 6.73
C ALA A 20 -2.00 2.97 6.42
N ILE A 21 -2.44 3.45 5.26
CA ILE A 21 -3.83 3.32 4.78
C ILE A 21 -4.24 1.85 4.70
N VAL A 22 -3.38 0.98 4.17
CA VAL A 22 -3.67 -0.46 4.09
C VAL A 22 -3.87 -1.08 5.48
N LEU A 23 -3.07 -0.68 6.48
CA LEU A 23 -3.23 -1.15 7.85
C LEU A 23 -4.55 -0.66 8.48
N GLU A 24 -4.96 0.57 8.21
CA GLU A 24 -6.25 1.11 8.68
C GLU A 24 -7.43 0.38 8.04
N ILE A 25 -7.36 0.10 6.73
CA ILE A 25 -8.37 -0.69 6.01
C ILE A 25 -8.48 -2.09 6.61
N ASP A 26 -7.36 -2.75 6.89
CA ASP A 26 -7.35 -4.08 7.53
C ASP A 26 -8.01 -4.04 8.92
N ALA A 27 -7.74 -3.00 9.72
CA ALA A 27 -8.32 -2.84 11.05
C ALA A 27 -9.84 -2.64 11.01
N VAL A 28 -10.32 -1.74 10.13
CA VAL A 28 -11.76 -1.50 9.91
C VAL A 28 -12.43 -2.77 9.41
N ALA A 29 -11.80 -3.47 8.47
CA ALA A 29 -12.32 -4.69 7.92
C ALA A 29 -12.53 -5.79 8.97
N GLN A 30 -11.55 -5.99 9.86
CA GLN A 30 -11.69 -6.92 10.98
C GLN A 30 -12.83 -6.54 11.93
N ALA A 31 -13.06 -5.24 12.15
CA ALA A 31 -14.17 -4.78 12.98
C ALA A 31 -15.53 -5.12 12.34
N VAL A 32 -15.68 -4.91 11.03
CA VAL A 32 -16.88 -5.30 10.28
C VAL A 32 -17.08 -6.82 10.29
N SER A 33 -16.03 -7.61 10.09
CA SER A 33 -16.12 -9.07 10.18
C SER A 33 -16.61 -9.52 11.55
N ARG A 34 -16.08 -8.95 12.64
CA ARG A 34 -16.55 -9.25 14.01
C ARG A 34 -18.03 -8.90 14.20
N ALA A 35 -18.47 -7.75 13.68
CA ALA A 35 -19.87 -7.33 13.77
C ALA A 35 -20.80 -8.28 13.01
N LEU A 36 -20.43 -8.70 11.79
CA LEU A 36 -21.22 -9.65 10.99
C LEU A 36 -21.31 -11.03 11.67
N HIS A 37 -20.21 -11.53 12.24
CA HIS A 37 -20.22 -12.80 12.98
C HIS A 37 -21.04 -12.69 14.27
N GLY A 38 -20.96 -11.56 15.00
CA GLY A 38 -21.78 -11.30 16.17
C GLY A 38 -23.28 -11.25 15.84
N ALA A 39 -23.64 -10.58 14.75
CA ALA A 39 -25.02 -10.53 14.26
C ALA A 39 -25.54 -11.92 13.86
N ALA A 40 -24.70 -12.75 13.21
CA ALA A 40 -25.04 -14.13 12.85
C ALA A 40 -25.27 -15.00 14.09
N ALA A 41 -24.43 -14.85 15.14
CA ALA A 41 -24.54 -15.61 16.37
C ALA A 41 -25.76 -15.22 17.22
N GLY A 42 -26.16 -13.94 17.19
CA GLY A 42 -27.35 -13.42 17.88
C GLY A 42 -28.67 -13.66 17.14
N ALA A 43 -28.61 -14.02 15.85
CA ALA A 43 -29.80 -14.24 15.02
C ALA A 43 -30.44 -15.60 15.31
N GLY A 44 -31.50 -15.62 16.12
CA GLY A 44 -32.29 -16.83 16.40
C GLY A 44 -33.01 -17.44 15.18
N GLN A 45 -33.02 -16.76 14.03
CA GLN A 45 -33.59 -17.26 12.78
C GLN A 45 -32.50 -17.75 11.81
N HIS A 46 -32.59 -19.01 11.40
CA HIS A 46 -31.60 -19.68 10.54
C HIS A 46 -31.28 -18.91 9.25
N ALA A 47 -32.27 -18.29 8.60
CA ALA A 47 -32.06 -17.56 7.35
C ALA A 47 -31.17 -16.31 7.52
N LEU A 48 -31.30 -15.58 8.64
CA LEU A 48 -30.50 -14.38 8.91
C LEU A 48 -29.07 -14.75 9.29
N ALA A 49 -28.89 -15.84 10.06
CA ALA A 49 -27.57 -16.38 10.39
C ALA A 49 -26.83 -16.88 9.13
N GLU A 50 -27.53 -17.55 8.21
CA GLU A 50 -26.96 -18.01 6.94
C GLU A 50 -26.55 -16.82 6.05
N ALA A 51 -27.44 -15.82 5.91
CA ALA A 51 -27.16 -14.61 5.14
C ALA A 51 -25.96 -13.83 5.70
N ALA A 52 -25.87 -13.68 7.02
CA ALA A 52 -24.76 -13.02 7.69
C ALA A 52 -23.44 -13.80 7.51
N ARG A 53 -23.48 -15.14 7.53
CA ARG A 53 -22.31 -15.98 7.26
C ARG A 53 -21.80 -15.83 5.82
N VAL A 54 -22.70 -15.86 4.83
CA VAL A 54 -22.35 -15.66 3.42
C VAL A 54 -21.81 -14.25 3.18
N ALA A 55 -22.44 -13.23 3.75
CA ALA A 55 -21.98 -11.85 3.66
C ALA A 55 -20.60 -11.67 4.31
N GLY A 56 -20.39 -12.25 5.50
CA GLY A 56 -19.10 -12.26 6.19
C GLY A 56 -18.00 -12.91 5.37
N GLY A 57 -18.25 -14.09 4.79
CA GLY A 57 -17.27 -14.78 3.93
C GLY A 57 -16.90 -13.98 2.68
N ARG A 58 -17.87 -13.32 2.04
CA ARG A 58 -17.62 -12.44 0.88
C ARG A 58 -16.82 -11.20 1.27
N TRP A 59 -17.18 -10.57 2.39
CA TRP A 59 -16.47 -9.43 2.96
C TRP A 59 -15.01 -9.79 3.26
N ASP A 60 -14.77 -10.87 4.00
CA ASP A 60 -13.43 -11.32 4.35
C ASP A 60 -12.55 -11.59 3.12
N ARG A 61 -13.15 -12.13 2.05
CA ARG A 61 -12.45 -12.34 0.79
C ARG A 61 -12.07 -11.02 0.12
N ALA A 62 -13.01 -10.10 -0.04
CA ALA A 62 -12.78 -8.81 -0.69
C ALA A 62 -11.72 -7.97 0.03
N VAL A 63 -11.74 -8.00 1.37
CA VAL A 63 -10.75 -7.35 2.22
C VAL A 63 -9.36 -7.94 1.98
N ARG A 64 -9.21 -9.27 2.00
CA ARG A 64 -7.92 -9.91 1.75
C ARG A 64 -7.35 -9.57 0.37
N GLU A 65 -8.18 -9.61 -0.66
CA GLU A 65 -7.78 -9.26 -2.03
C GLU A 65 -7.32 -7.80 -2.12
N THR A 66 -8.03 -6.89 -1.45
CA THR A 66 -7.70 -5.45 -1.40
C THR A 66 -6.42 -5.18 -0.59
N GLY A 67 -6.28 -5.81 0.56
CA GLY A 67 -5.07 -5.72 1.39
C GLY A 67 -3.83 -6.22 0.65
N GLN A 68 -3.94 -7.36 -0.06
CA GLN A 68 -2.85 -7.89 -0.90
C GLN A 68 -2.45 -6.92 -2.02
N ALA A 69 -3.44 -6.34 -2.72
CA ALA A 69 -3.19 -5.37 -3.78
C ALA A 69 -2.54 -4.08 -3.24
N GLY A 70 -3.04 -3.55 -2.12
CA GLY A 70 -2.47 -2.38 -1.47
C GLY A 70 -1.02 -2.60 -1.00
N GLN A 71 -0.73 -3.75 -0.38
CA GLN A 71 0.64 -4.09 0.01
C GLN A 71 1.57 -4.25 -1.20
N ALA A 72 1.08 -4.85 -2.30
CA ALA A 72 1.86 -4.96 -3.53
C ALA A 72 2.19 -3.58 -4.11
N LEU A 73 1.22 -2.68 -4.12
CA LEU A 73 1.41 -1.29 -4.55
C LEU A 73 2.42 -0.56 -3.66
N ALA A 74 2.31 -0.65 -2.33
CA ALA A 74 3.27 -0.04 -1.41
C ALA A 74 4.71 -0.52 -1.68
N ARG A 75 4.88 -1.83 -1.91
CA ARG A 75 6.19 -2.42 -2.25
C ARG A 75 6.73 -1.87 -3.57
N LEU A 76 5.91 -1.83 -4.62
CA LEU A 76 6.32 -1.32 -5.93
C LEU A 76 6.68 0.16 -5.88
N THR A 77 5.92 0.97 -5.13
CA THR A 77 6.24 2.39 -4.92
C THR A 77 7.57 2.57 -4.17
N GLY A 78 7.84 1.72 -3.17
CA GLY A 78 9.14 1.71 -2.48
C GLY A 78 10.31 1.38 -3.40
N VAL A 79 10.17 0.32 -4.22
CA VAL A 79 11.18 -0.05 -5.24
C VAL A 79 11.40 1.08 -6.24
N ALA A 80 10.33 1.77 -6.66
CA ALA A 80 10.43 2.92 -7.54
C ALA A 80 11.21 4.08 -6.88
N ALA A 81 10.95 4.38 -5.61
CA ALA A 81 11.68 5.39 -4.85
C ALA A 81 13.19 5.09 -4.78
N GLU A 82 13.55 3.85 -4.48
CA GLU A 82 14.95 3.39 -4.47
C GLU A 82 15.60 3.53 -5.84
N GLY A 83 14.89 3.18 -6.92
CA GLY A 83 15.36 3.33 -8.29
C GLY A 83 15.63 4.80 -8.66
N TYR A 84 14.75 5.71 -8.26
CA TYR A 84 14.97 7.15 -8.45
C TYR A 84 16.18 7.66 -7.67
N HIS A 85 16.34 7.24 -6.41
CA HIS A 85 17.50 7.64 -5.61
C HIS A 85 18.82 7.16 -6.24
N LEU A 86 18.86 5.91 -6.72
CA LEU A 86 20.03 5.37 -7.41
C LEU A 86 20.34 6.14 -8.71
N ALA A 87 19.32 6.46 -9.50
CA ALA A 87 19.48 7.23 -10.72
C ALA A 87 20.04 8.64 -10.45
N GLU A 88 19.57 9.32 -9.41
CA GLU A 88 20.13 10.61 -8.99
C GLU A 88 21.58 10.50 -8.52
N GLU A 89 21.92 9.46 -7.75
CA GLU A 89 23.27 9.26 -7.26
C GLU A 89 24.26 9.02 -8.41
N LEU A 90 23.87 8.22 -9.39
CA LEU A 90 24.64 8.00 -10.62
C LEU A 90 24.79 9.29 -11.43
N ALA A 91 23.73 10.10 -11.56
CA ALA A 91 23.79 11.39 -12.24
C ALA A 91 24.75 12.37 -11.54
N ARG A 92 24.73 12.44 -10.20
CA ARG A 92 25.68 13.24 -9.41
C ARG A 92 27.13 12.78 -9.59
N ARG A 93 27.37 11.47 -9.62
CA ARG A 93 28.72 10.90 -9.84
C ARG A 93 29.23 11.15 -11.27
N GLY A 94 28.36 11.01 -12.28
CA GLY A 94 28.69 11.25 -13.69
C GLY A 94 28.92 12.72 -14.06
N THR A 95 28.47 13.67 -13.22
CA THR A 95 28.62 15.11 -13.45
C THR A 95 29.76 15.75 -12.66
N THR A 96 30.54 14.97 -11.89
CA THR A 96 31.73 15.49 -11.19
C THR A 96 32.80 15.86 -12.23
N PRO A 97 33.11 17.15 -12.45
CA PRO A 97 34.15 17.53 -13.41
C PRO A 97 35.49 17.08 -12.84
N THR A 98 36.20 16.22 -13.56
CA THR A 98 37.60 15.95 -13.28
C THR A 98 38.36 17.25 -13.57
N ARG A 99 38.52 18.10 -12.56
CA ARG A 99 39.49 19.20 -12.60
C ARG A 99 40.88 18.56 -12.53
N THR A 100 41.40 18.19 -13.68
CA THR A 100 42.82 17.88 -13.83
C THR A 100 43.58 19.18 -13.58
N PRO A 101 44.43 19.28 -12.54
CA PRO A 101 45.30 20.43 -12.41
C PRO A 101 46.32 20.37 -13.55
N VAL A 102 46.23 21.30 -14.48
CA VAL A 102 47.27 21.54 -15.49
C VAL A 102 48.49 22.06 -14.73
N ARG A 103 49.56 21.27 -14.69
CA ARG A 103 50.90 21.73 -14.31
C ARG A 103 51.59 22.33 -15.51
#